data_AF-A0A2S0XJ49-F1
#
_entry.id   AF-A0A2S0XJ49-F1
#
_cell.length_a   1.000
_cell.length_b   1.000
_cell.length_c   1.000
_cell.angle_alpha   90.00
_cell.angle_beta   90.00
_cell.angle_gamma   90.00
#
_symmetry.space_group_name_H-M   'P 1'
#
loop_
_entity.id
_entity.type
_entity.pdbx_description
1 polymer ?
#
loop_
_entity_poly.entity_id
_entity_poly.type
_entity_poly.pdbx_seq_one_letter_code
_entity_poly.pdbx_strand_id
1 'polypeptide(L)' 'MKDVRSIDWTEPATFYESRLGPGMLFDHLSQAVRHAVNVPLRRQHDTARIVTRSGSQYGWQEINVLHHHLRAIDRS' A
#
# COMPACT_ATOMS: atom_id res chain seq x y z
N MET A 1 13.24 6.48 6.62
CA MET A 1 11.78 6.56 6.37
C MET A 1 11.56 7.63 5.31
N LYS A 2 10.85 7.31 4.23
CA LYS A 2 10.38 8.33 3.28
C LYS A 2 9.44 9.28 4.03
N ASP A 3 9.52 10.57 3.74
CA ASP A 3 8.64 11.56 4.36
C ASP A 3 7.21 11.26 3.93
N VAL A 4 6.33 10.91 4.86
CA VAL A 4 4.95 10.49 4.52
C VAL A 4 4.16 11.65 3.91
N ARG A 5 4.61 12.90 4.13
CA ARG A 5 4.00 14.09 3.53
C ARG A 5 4.30 14.25 2.03
N SER A 6 5.32 13.55 1.51
CA SER A 6 5.69 13.60 0.09
C SER A 6 5.13 12.43 -0.71
N ILE A 7 4.15 11.70 -0.17
CA ILE A 7 3.57 10.53 -0.83
C ILE A 7 2.48 10.98 -1.82
N ASP A 8 2.67 10.61 -3.08
CA ASP A 8 1.64 10.77 -4.10
C ASP A 8 0.59 9.65 -3.97
N TRP A 9 -0.53 9.97 -3.36
CA TRP A 9 -1.66 9.04 -3.17
C TRP A 9 -2.43 8.74 -4.45
N THR A 10 -2.22 9.55 -5.49
CA THR A 10 -2.92 9.44 -6.78
C THR A 10 -2.15 8.64 -7.82
N GLU A 11 -0.91 8.26 -7.52
CA GLU A 11 -0.10 7.47 -8.43
C GLU A 11 -0.61 6.02 -8.54
N PRO A 12 -0.62 5.41 -9.74
CA PRO A 12 -0.93 3.99 -9.89
C PRO A 12 -0.02 3.08 -9.08
N ALA A 13 -0.59 2.01 -8.54
CA ALA A 13 0.11 1.08 -7.66
C ALA A 13 -0.33 -0.36 -7.87
N THR A 14 0.59 -1.30 -7.58
CA THR A 14 0.35 -2.74 -7.64
C THR A 14 0.53 -3.34 -6.26
N PHE A 15 -0.48 -4.04 -5.77
CA PHE A 15 -0.39 -4.81 -4.54
C PHE A 15 -0.03 -6.26 -4.84
N TYR A 16 0.93 -6.80 -4.11
CA TYR A 16 1.33 -8.21 -4.18
C TYR A 16 1.07 -8.87 -2.83
N GLU A 17 0.21 -9.89 -2.80
CA GLU A 17 -0.02 -10.69 -1.58
C GLU A 17 1.19 -11.57 -1.23
N SER A 18 1.95 -12.01 -2.23
CA SER A 18 3.13 -12.84 -2.06
C SER A 18 4.24 -12.48 -3.04
N ARG A 19 5.47 -12.93 -2.78
CA ARG A 19 6.63 -12.64 -3.64
C ARG A 19 6.55 -13.27 -5.03
N LEU A 20 5.76 -14.33 -5.19
CA LEU A 20 5.70 -15.16 -6.41
C LEU A 20 4.31 -15.15 -7.06
N GLY A 21 3.36 -14.42 -6.50
CA GLY A 21 1.98 -14.36 -6.99
C GLY A 21 1.72 -13.23 -7.97
N PRO A 22 0.60 -13.29 -8.71
CA PRO A 22 0.14 -12.16 -9.53
C PRO A 22 -0.13 -10.94 -8.65
N GLY A 23 0.21 -9.76 -9.17
CA GLY A 23 -0.11 -8.49 -8.52
C GLY A 23 -1.51 -8.01 -8.91
N MET A 24 -2.18 -7.33 -7.99
CA MET A 24 -3.43 -6.61 -8.24
C MET A 24 -3.13 -5.15 -8.51
N LEU A 25 -3.59 -4.66 -9.67
CA LEU A 25 -3.40 -3.28 -10.11
C LEU A 25 -4.46 -2.36 -9.52
N PHE A 26 -4.04 -1.14 -9.17
CA PHE A 26 -4.88 -0.06 -8.71
C PHE A 26 -4.48 1.24 -9.41
N ASP A 27 -5.48 2.05 -9.74
CA ASP A 27 -5.26 3.36 -10.36
C ASP A 27 -4.60 4.35 -9.38
N HIS A 28 -4.78 4.14 -8.08
CA HIS A 28 -4.25 5.00 -7.04
C HIS A 28 -3.64 4.20 -5.88
N LEU A 29 -2.50 4.69 -5.36
CA LEU A 29 -1.84 4.15 -4.16
C LEU A 29 -2.80 4.09 -2.96
N SER A 30 -3.65 5.11 -2.78
CA SER A 30 -4.65 5.11 -1.72
C SER A 30 -5.61 3.91 -1.78
N GLN A 31 -5.99 3.47 -2.98
CA GLN A 31 -6.85 2.30 -3.16
C GLN A 31 -6.10 1.01 -2.86
N ALA A 32 -4.85 0.89 -3.32
CA ALA A 32 -4.00 -0.26 -3.02
C ALA A 32 -3.79 -0.43 -1.50
N VAL A 33 -3.55 0.67 -0.78
CA VAL A 33 -3.37 0.66 0.68
C VAL A 33 -4.67 0.25 1.39
N ARG A 34 -5.81 0.82 1.00
CA ARG A 34 -7.13 0.43 1.55
C ARG A 34 -7.43 -1.05 1.27
N HIS A 35 -7.05 -1.57 0.12
CA HIS A 35 -7.21 -2.98 -0.18
C HIS A 35 -6.33 -3.85 0.71
N ALA A 36 -5.02 -3.56 0.76
CA ALA A 36 -4.04 -4.36 1.49
C ALA A 36 -4.41 -4.58 2.97
N VAL A 37 -4.95 -3.57 3.65
CA VAL A 37 -5.37 -3.69 5.06
C VAL A 37 -6.67 -4.48 5.27
N ASN A 38 -7.49 -4.62 4.23
CA ASN A 38 -8.73 -5.40 4.27
C ASN A 38 -8.51 -6.88 3.89
N VAL A 39 -7.32 -7.25 3.40
CA VAL A 39 -6.97 -8.64 3.11
C VAL A 39 -6.92 -9.45 4.42
N PRO A 40 -7.48 -10.67 4.50
CA PRO A 40 -7.53 -11.46 5.75
C PRO A 40 -6.14 -11.68 6.38
N LEU A 41 -6.06 -11.64 7.71
CA LEU A 41 -4.82 -11.79 8.51
C LEU A 41 -3.92 -12.97 8.11
N ARG A 42 -4.51 -14.10 7.66
CA ARG A 42 -3.75 -15.27 7.15
C ARG A 42 -2.96 -15.00 5.86
N ARG A 43 -3.15 -13.85 5.23
CA ARG A 43 -2.48 -13.38 4.02
C ARG A 43 -1.69 -12.09 4.26
N GLN A 44 -1.82 -11.50 5.45
CA GLN A 44 -1.04 -10.34 5.92
C GLN A 44 0.34 -10.81 6.42
N HIS A 45 1.13 -11.43 5.53
CA HIS A 45 2.47 -11.94 5.80
C HIS A 45 3.56 -10.92 5.40
N ASP A 46 4.81 -11.14 5.86
CA ASP A 46 6.03 -10.37 5.51
C ASP A 46 6.30 -10.26 3.99
N THR A 47 5.58 -11.01 3.17
CA THR A 47 5.72 -10.99 1.72
C THR A 47 4.85 -9.95 1.02
N ALA A 48 3.84 -9.42 1.72
CA ALA A 48 2.92 -8.45 1.15
C ALA A 48 3.63 -7.12 0.90
N ARG A 49 3.46 -6.57 -0.31
CA ARG A 49 4.02 -5.26 -0.66
C ARG A 49 3.15 -4.51 -1.65
N ILE A 50 3.27 -3.20 -1.66
CA ILE A 50 2.76 -2.33 -2.72
C ILE A 50 3.94 -1.76 -3.49
N VAL A 51 3.86 -1.76 -4.81
CA VAL A 51 4.84 -1.14 -5.70
C VAL A 51 4.14 -0.08 -6.54
N THR A 52 4.62 1.16 -6.50
CA THR A 52 4.08 2.26 -7.32
C THR A 52 4.71 2.25 -8.71
N ARG A 53 4.10 2.95 -9.66
CA ARG A 53 4.62 3.12 -11.03
C ARG A 53 6.01 3.80 -11.07
N SER A 54 6.31 4.69 -10.13
CA SER A 54 7.58 5.36 -9.91
C SER A 54 8.64 4.45 -9.29
N GLY A 55 8.28 3.22 -8.94
CA GLY A 55 9.18 2.22 -8.38
C GLY A 55 9.31 2.28 -6.86
N SER A 56 8.51 3.09 -6.17
CA SER A 56 8.46 3.06 -4.70
C SER A 56 7.86 1.74 -4.23
N GLN A 57 8.51 1.10 -3.26
CA GLN A 57 8.04 -0.14 -2.65
C GLN A 57 7.69 0.11 -1.19
N TYR A 58 6.57 -0.47 -0.74
CA TYR A 58 6.09 -0.40 0.62
C TYR A 58 5.77 -1.81 1.12
N GLY A 59 6.52 -2.27 2.13
CA GLY A 59 6.23 -3.53 2.82
C GLY A 59 5.08 -3.40 3.82
N TRP A 60 4.69 -4.51 4.45
CA TRP A 60 3.54 -4.54 5.37
C TRP A 60 3.58 -3.48 6.49
N GLN A 61 4.74 -3.28 7.11
CA GLN A 61 4.90 -2.26 8.16
C GLN A 61 4.65 -0.84 7.63
N GLU A 62 5.17 -0.53 6.45
CA GLU A 62 4.96 0.76 5.79
C GLU A 62 3.50 0.93 5.38
N ILE A 63 2.86 -0.11 4.83
CA ILE A 63 1.43 -0.11 4.47
C ILE A 63 0.57 0.24 5.69
N ASN A 64 0.88 -0.28 6.88
CA ASN A 64 0.14 0.07 8.10
C ASN A 64 0.31 1.55 8.49
N VAL A 65 1.52 2.10 8.36
CA VAL A 65 1.78 3.53 8.58
C VAL A 65 1.02 4.37 7.55
N LEU A 66 1.05 3.98 6.27
CA LEU A 66 0.32 4.64 5.19
C LEU A 66 -1.19 4.64 5.45
N HIS A 67 -1.75 3.51 5.84
CA HIS A 67 -3.18 3.40 6.16
C HIS A 67 -3.57 4.31 7.33
N HIS A 68 -2.73 4.39 8.37
CA HIS A 68 -2.99 5.30 9.49
C HIS A 68 -3.00 6.77 9.04
N HIS A 69 -2.05 7.17 8.20
CA HIS A 69 -2.01 8.52 7.65
C HIS A 69 -3.18 8.82 6.71
N LEU A 70 -3.55 7.89 5.83
CA LEU A 70 -4.69 8.03 4.94
C LEU A 70 -5.98 8.29 5.74
N ARG A 71 -6.18 7.57 6.85
CA ARG A 71 -7.30 7.80 7.76
C ARG A 71 -7.28 9.15 8.46
N ALA A 72 -6.10 9.71 8.71
CA ALA A 72 -5.98 11.05 9.31
C ALA A 72 -6.35 12.13 8.29
N ILE A 73 -5.97 11.96 7.03
CA ILE A 73 -6.29 12.89 5.92
C ILE A 73 -7.78 12.82 5.55
N ASP A 74 -8.39 11.63 5.49
CA ASP A 74 -9.82 11.46 5.16
C ASP A 74 -10.76 12.08 6.23
N ARG A 75 -10.25 12.46 7.41
CA ARG A 75 -11.02 13.05 8.52
C ARG A 75 -10.89 14.57 8.66
N SER A 76 -10.00 15.18 7.88
CA SER A 76 -9.74 16.63 7.86
C SER A 76 -10.39 17.28 6.66
#